data_AF-A0A534L7K1-F1
#
_entry.id   AF-A0A534L7K1-F1
#
_cell.length_a   1.000
_cell.length_b   1.000
_cell.length_c   1.000
_cell.angle_alpha   90.00
_cell.angle_beta   90.00
_cell.angle_gamma   90.00
#
_symmetry.space_group_name_H-M   'P 1'
#
loop_
_entity.id
_entity.type
_entity.pdbx_description
1 polymer ?
#
loop_
_entity_poly.entity_id
_entity_poly.type
_entity_poly.pdbx_seq_one_letter_code
_entity_poly.pdbx_strand_id
1 'polypeptide(L)'
;MQWRREQTVIEFANWAKSQRRIKMDVMAQRIGKTRFETERLLGEALDDGLVKGVIDRSADEFVVQEKAEGQEHFVGACPNCGGNVDTWFFPEERVTCPYCERAITVPAA
;
A
#
# COMPACT_ATOMS: atom_id res chain seq x y z
N MET A 1 -31.68 -4.86 0.31
CA MET A 1 -30.50 -4.92 -0.59
C MET A 1 -29.28 -4.26 0.04
N GLN A 2 -29.42 -3.08 0.68
CA GLN A 2 -28.31 -2.29 1.26
C GLN A 2 -27.51 -3.02 2.34
N TRP A 3 -28.19 -3.69 3.28
CA TRP A 3 -27.57 -4.52 4.33
C TRP A 3 -26.58 -5.57 3.84
N ARG A 4 -26.85 -6.21 2.69
CA ARG A 4 -25.99 -7.27 2.16
C ARG A 4 -24.69 -6.70 1.59
N ARG A 5 -24.77 -5.53 0.96
CA ARG A 5 -23.61 -4.83 0.39
C ARG A 5 -22.69 -4.31 1.50
N GLU A 6 -23.27 -3.75 2.55
CA GLU A 6 -22.56 -3.22 3.71
C GLU A 6 -21.78 -4.32 4.46
N GLN A 7 -22.40 -5.49 4.68
CA GLN A 7 -21.71 -6.65 5.25
C GLN A 7 -20.55 -7.13 4.39
N THR A 8 -20.70 -7.15 3.06
CA THR A 8 -19.61 -7.53 2.15
C THR A 8 -18.41 -6.58 2.25
N VAL A 9 -18.65 -5.26 2.36
CA VAL A 9 -17.57 -4.27 2.50
C VAL A 9 -16.85 -4.46 3.84
N ILE A 10 -17.60 -4.69 4.93
CA ILE A 10 -17.01 -4.91 6.27
C ILE A 10 -16.18 -6.19 6.32
N GLU A 11 -16.70 -7.31 5.79
CA GLU A 11 -15.97 -8.58 5.74
C GLU A 11 -14.70 -8.46 4.89
N PHE A 12 -14.80 -7.76 3.74
CA PHE A 12 -13.66 -7.48 2.87
C PHE A 12 -12.60 -6.64 3.59
N ALA A 13 -13.00 -5.54 4.26
CA ALA A 13 -12.10 -4.67 4.99
C ALA A 13 -11.40 -5.39 6.15
N ASN A 14 -12.14 -6.21 6.92
CA ASN A 14 -11.59 -7.01 8.01
C ASN A 14 -10.56 -8.03 7.51
N TRP A 15 -10.86 -8.69 6.38
CA TRP A 15 -9.89 -9.58 5.76
C TRP A 15 -8.67 -8.81 5.23
N ALA A 16 -8.86 -7.67 4.57
CA ALA A 16 -7.75 -6.85 4.07
C ALA A 16 -6.81 -6.41 5.22
N LYS A 17 -7.37 -5.96 6.34
CA LYS A 17 -6.65 -5.65 7.59
C LYS A 17 -5.83 -6.81 8.15
N SER A 18 -6.23 -8.06 7.90
CA SER A 18 -5.49 -9.23 8.38
C SER A 18 -4.12 -9.39 7.69
N GLN A 19 -3.94 -8.77 6.52
CA GLN A 19 -2.73 -8.86 5.72
C GLN A 19 -1.84 -7.62 5.90
N ARG A 20 -0.53 -7.75 5.62
CA ARG A 20 0.40 -6.60 5.59
C ARG A 20 0.36 -5.89 4.23
N ARG A 21 0.47 -6.69 3.16
CA ARG A 21 0.36 -6.28 1.75
C ARG A 21 -0.42 -7.33 0.98
N ILE A 22 -1.20 -6.93 -0.01
CA ILE A 22 -1.97 -7.85 -0.86
C ILE A 22 -2.00 -7.31 -2.28
N LYS A 23 -1.76 -8.18 -3.26
CA LYS A 23 -1.94 -7.83 -4.68
C LYS A 23 -3.41 -7.64 -5.06
N MET A 24 -3.65 -6.71 -5.96
CA MET A 24 -5.02 -6.38 -6.38
C MET A 24 -5.74 -7.55 -7.06
N ASP A 25 -5.00 -8.40 -7.79
CA ASP A 25 -5.54 -9.61 -8.42
C ASP A 25 -5.98 -10.67 -7.38
N VAL A 26 -5.21 -10.85 -6.31
CA VAL A 26 -5.55 -11.74 -5.18
C VAL A 26 -6.80 -11.25 -4.47
N MET A 27 -6.92 -9.94 -4.25
CA MET A 27 -8.15 -9.35 -3.72
C MET A 27 -9.35 -9.64 -4.61
N ALA A 28 -9.20 -9.42 -5.91
CA ALA A 28 -10.27 -9.60 -6.89
C ALA A 28 -10.74 -11.07 -6.96
N GLN A 29 -9.80 -12.01 -6.98
CA GLN A 29 -10.09 -13.44 -6.91
C GLN A 29 -10.80 -13.81 -5.61
N ARG A 30 -10.37 -13.28 -4.47
CA ARG A 30 -10.95 -13.58 -3.16
C ARG A 30 -12.43 -13.21 -3.07
N ILE A 31 -12.81 -12.07 -3.66
CA ILE A 31 -14.20 -11.58 -3.64
C ILE A 31 -14.99 -11.95 -4.90
N GLY A 32 -14.38 -12.68 -5.84
CA GLY A 32 -15.01 -13.09 -7.10
C GLY A 32 -15.44 -11.91 -7.98
N LYS A 33 -14.66 -10.82 -7.99
CA LYS A 33 -14.96 -9.59 -8.74
C LYS A 33 -13.86 -9.29 -9.74
N THR A 34 -14.17 -8.37 -10.65
CA THR A 34 -13.15 -7.78 -11.52
C THR A 34 -12.22 -6.88 -10.71
N ARG A 35 -11.05 -6.61 -11.28
CA ARG A 35 -10.08 -5.65 -10.73
C ARG A 35 -10.74 -4.28 -10.46
N PHE A 36 -11.42 -3.73 -11.45
CA PHE A 36 -12.08 -2.43 -11.33
C PHE A 36 -13.11 -2.39 -10.19
N GLU A 37 -13.93 -3.43 -10.08
CA GLU A 37 -14.91 -3.52 -8.98
C GLU A 37 -14.23 -3.66 -7.61
N THR A 38 -13.07 -4.33 -7.56
CA THR A 38 -12.27 -4.51 -6.34
C THR A 38 -11.65 -3.21 -5.90
N GLU A 39 -11.04 -2.45 -6.81
CA GLU A 39 -10.50 -1.12 -6.54
C GLU A 39 -11.60 -0.18 -6.04
N ARG A 40 -12.80 -0.25 -6.64
CA ARG A 40 -13.96 0.53 -6.21
C ARG A 40 -14.42 0.17 -4.79
N LEU A 41 -14.43 -1.12 -4.45
CA LEU A 41 -14.79 -1.63 -3.12
C LEU A 41 -13.76 -1.28 -2.06
N LEU A 42 -12.48 -1.33 -2.43
CA LEU A 42 -11.37 -0.90 -1.57
C LEU A 42 -11.42 0.61 -1.34
N GLY A 43 -11.74 1.40 -2.37
CA GLY A 43 -12.00 2.83 -2.23
C GLY A 43 -13.13 3.13 -1.24
N GLU A 44 -14.28 2.46 -1.38
CA GLU A 44 -15.38 2.58 -0.42
C GLU A 44 -14.93 2.23 1.01
N ALA A 45 -14.17 1.15 1.20
CA ALA A 45 -13.66 0.76 2.52
C ALA A 45 -12.64 1.74 3.11
N LEU A 46 -11.86 2.44 2.27
CA LEU A 46 -10.92 3.48 2.68
C LEU A 46 -11.68 4.76 3.08
N ASP A 47 -12.63 5.20 2.25
CA ASP A 47 -13.45 6.39 2.48
C ASP A 47 -14.30 6.25 3.76
N ASP A 48 -14.85 5.06 4.00
CA ASP A 48 -15.63 4.75 5.21
C ASP A 48 -14.74 4.50 6.46
N GLY A 49 -13.41 4.57 6.32
CA GLY A 49 -12.45 4.34 7.41
C GLY A 49 -12.43 2.90 7.93
N LEU A 50 -13.01 1.96 7.17
CA LEU A 50 -13.07 0.54 7.52
C LEU A 50 -11.72 -0.15 7.37
N VAL A 51 -10.82 0.38 6.54
CA VAL A 51 -9.41 0.00 6.46
C VAL A 51 -8.56 1.24 6.22
N LYS A 52 -7.33 1.25 6.75
CA LYS A 52 -6.34 2.29 6.49
C LYS A 52 -5.19 1.70 5.71
N GLY A 53 -4.78 2.35 4.64
CA GLY A 53 -3.72 1.84 3.78
C GLY A 53 -3.52 2.68 2.53
N VAL A 54 -2.54 2.28 1.73
CA VAL A 54 -2.20 2.91 0.46
C VAL A 54 -2.22 1.88 -0.66
N ILE A 55 -2.60 2.31 -1.86
CA ILE A 55 -2.49 1.48 -3.07
C ILE A 55 -1.17 1.86 -3.75
N ASP A 56 -0.20 0.95 -3.71
CA ASP A 56 1.01 1.04 -4.52
C ASP A 56 0.68 0.59 -5.94
N ARG A 57 0.54 1.57 -6.83
CA ARG A 57 0.23 1.33 -8.25
C ARG A 57 1.41 0.75 -9.03
N SER A 58 2.63 0.87 -8.53
CA SER A 58 3.83 0.34 -9.19
C SER A 58 3.98 -1.16 -8.93
N ALA A 59 3.72 -1.59 -7.68
CA ALA A 59 3.72 -3.00 -7.28
C ALA A 59 2.37 -3.70 -7.51
N ASP A 60 1.33 -2.93 -7.82
CA ASP A 60 -0.05 -3.39 -7.97
C ASP A 60 -0.65 -4.01 -6.68
N GLU A 61 -0.45 -3.30 -5.58
CA GLU A 61 -0.72 -3.82 -4.24
C GLU A 61 -1.40 -2.81 -3.34
N PHE A 62 -2.12 -3.32 -2.35
CA PHE A 62 -2.59 -2.56 -1.21
C PHE A 62 -1.72 -2.86 0.00
N VAL A 63 -1.27 -1.82 0.68
CA VAL A 63 -0.45 -1.89 1.89
C VAL A 63 -1.27 -1.33 3.06
N VAL A 64 -1.40 -2.11 4.13
CA VAL A 64 -2.19 -1.73 5.31
C VAL A 64 -1.36 -0.83 6.22
N GLN A 65 -1.82 0.41 6.44
CA GLN A 65 -1.07 1.44 7.18
C GLN A 65 -0.82 1.04 8.64
N GLU A 66 -1.82 0.49 9.33
CA GLU A 66 -1.71 0.05 10.74
C GLU A 66 -0.69 -1.09 10.92
N LYS A 67 -0.36 -1.80 9.85
CA LYS A 67 0.68 -2.85 9.82
C LYS A 67 1.95 -2.40 9.09
N ALA A 68 1.97 -1.15 8.64
CA ALA A 68 3.12 -0.47 8.07
C ALA A 68 3.86 0.39 9.12
N GLU A 69 3.30 0.54 10.34
CA GLU A 69 3.97 1.23 11.44
C GLU A 69 5.35 0.61 11.71
N GLY A 70 6.39 1.35 11.30
CA GLY A 70 7.81 1.03 11.49
C GLY A 70 8.64 0.85 10.22
N GLN A 71 8.08 0.85 9.00
CA GLN A 71 8.84 0.38 7.83
C GLN A 71 8.58 1.11 6.50
N GLU A 72 8.13 2.35 6.47
CA GLU A 72 8.14 3.14 5.22
C GLU A 72 8.90 4.45 5.44
N HIS A 73 10.09 4.55 4.85
CA HIS A 73 10.88 5.78 4.86
C HIS A 73 10.59 6.57 3.59
N PHE A 74 9.98 7.73 3.76
CA PHE A 74 9.93 8.72 2.69
C PHE A 74 11.28 9.40 2.56
N VAL A 75 11.83 9.40 1.34
CA VAL A 75 13.03 10.19 1.02
C VAL A 75 12.72 11.13 -0.12
N GLY A 76 12.55 12.41 0.24
CA GLY A 76 12.44 13.50 -0.73
C GLY A 76 13.76 13.76 -1.46
N ALA A 77 14.90 13.73 -0.77
CA ALA A 77 16.20 13.99 -1.38
C ALA A 77 17.23 12.91 -1.03
N CYS A 78 18.01 12.49 -2.03
CA CYS A 78 19.06 11.49 -1.83
C CYS A 78 20.08 12.00 -0.80
N PRO A 79 20.37 11.25 0.28
CA PRO A 79 21.35 11.66 1.29
C PRO A 79 22.79 11.72 0.74
N ASN A 80 23.06 11.06 -0.39
CA ASN A 80 24.39 11.02 -0.99
C ASN A 80 24.69 12.20 -1.94
N CYS A 81 23.68 12.72 -2.65
CA CYS A 81 23.90 13.73 -3.69
C CYS A 81 22.91 14.91 -3.66
N GLY A 82 21.90 14.87 -2.81
CA GLY A 82 20.84 15.89 -2.75
C GLY A 82 19.84 15.86 -3.91
N GLY A 83 19.95 14.91 -4.84
CA GLY A 83 18.99 14.75 -5.95
C GLY A 83 17.58 14.45 -5.45
N ASN A 84 16.56 15.03 -6.09
CA ASN A 84 15.17 14.84 -5.70
C ASN A 84 14.68 13.45 -6.13
N VAL A 85 14.52 12.55 -5.16
CA VAL A 85 14.13 11.15 -5.38
C VAL A 85 12.62 10.97 -5.20
N ASP A 86 12.04 11.70 -4.23
CA ASP A 86 10.59 11.72 -3.94
C ASP A 86 9.93 10.33 -3.96
N THR A 87 10.52 9.39 -3.20
CA THR A 87 10.08 7.99 -3.22
C THR A 87 9.96 7.42 -1.82
N TRP A 88 9.02 6.48 -1.69
CA TRP A 88 8.82 5.66 -0.50
C TRP A 88 9.54 4.34 -0.67
N PHE A 89 10.16 3.85 0.41
CA PHE A 89 10.76 2.52 0.42
C PHE A 89 10.83 1.92 1.81
N PHE A 90 10.91 0.60 1.83
CA PHE A 90 11.10 -0.15 3.06
C PHE A 90 12.57 -0.10 3.52
N PRO A 91 12.88 -0.13 4.84
CA PRO A 91 14.25 -0.18 5.34
C PRO A 91 15.06 -1.37 4.76
N GLU A 92 14.40 -2.48 4.48
CA GLU A 92 15.00 -3.66 3.84
C GLU A 92 15.26 -3.51 2.33
N GLU A 93 14.68 -2.52 1.67
CA GLU A 93 14.85 -2.29 0.24
C GLU A 93 16.13 -1.52 -0.07
N ARG A 94 16.98 -2.09 -0.93
CA ARG A 94 18.12 -1.38 -1.50
C ARG A 94 17.64 -0.52 -2.67
N VAL A 95 17.21 0.69 -2.37
CA VAL A 95 16.88 1.69 -3.41
C VAL A 95 18.14 2.34 -3.92
N THR A 96 18.36 2.29 -5.24
CA THR A 96 19.48 2.98 -5.89
C THR A 96 19.03 4.35 -6.36
N CYS A 97 19.75 5.41 -5.99
CA CYS A 97 19.47 6.75 -6.48
C CYS A 97 19.71 6.84 -8.00
N PRO A 98 18.76 7.36 -8.80
CA PRO A 98 18.92 7.46 -10.26
C PRO A 98 19.93 8.53 -10.70
N TYR A 99 20.36 9.41 -9.80
CA TYR A 99 21.28 10.52 -10.13
C TYR A 99 22.75 10.22 -9.78
N CYS A 100 22.99 9.50 -8.68
CA CYS A 100 24.35 9.22 -8.22
C CYS A 100 24.68 7.73 -8.13
N GLU A 101 23.70 6.87 -8.48
CA GLU A 101 23.84 5.42 -8.53
C GLU A 101 24.23 4.77 -7.19
N ARG A 102 24.17 5.53 -6.08
CA ARG A 102 24.43 5.03 -4.73
C ARG A 102 23.15 4.52 -4.09
N ALA A 103 23.28 3.49 -3.26
CA ALA A 103 22.20 3.02 -2.42
C ALA A 103 21.76 4.10 -1.44
N ILE A 104 20.45 4.30 -1.35
CA ILE A 104 19.80 5.18 -0.37
C ILE A 104 19.64 4.35 0.90
N THR A 105 20.51 4.58 1.86
CA THR A 105 20.42 3.98 3.20
C THR A 105 19.85 5.02 4.16
N VAL A 106 18.63 4.78 4.65
CA VAL A 106 18.07 5.58 5.73
C VAL A 106 18.38 4.85 7.04
N PRO A 107 19.04 5.49 8.01
CA PRO A 107 19.24 4.88 9.32
C PRO A 107 17.88 4.58 9.95
N ALA A 108 17.71 3.36 10.48
CA ALA A 108 16.60 3.09 11.39
C ALA A 108 16.73 4.02 12.60
N ALA A 109 15.65 4.73 12.93
CA ALA A 109 15.59 5.63 14.08
C ALA A 109 15.52 4.86 15.41
#